data_AF-A0A093USX6-F1
#
_entry.id   AF-A0A093USX6-F1
#
_cell.length_a   1.000
_cell.length_b   1.000
_cell.length_c   1.000
_cell.angle_alpha   90.00
_cell.angle_beta   90.00
_cell.angle_gamma   90.00
#
_symmetry.space_group_name_H-M   'P 1'
#
loop_
_entity.id
_entity.type
_entity.pdbx_description
1 polymer ?
#
loop_
_entity_poly.entity_id
_entity_poly.type
_entity_poly.pdbx_seq_one_letter_code
_entity_poly.pdbx_strand_id
1 'polypeptide(L)'
;MLGAAAKRRIRREAKNAWEKSWDKHKSGKPTKKLSYLRKATSSILIQIRTERVGLGHYLWRINKCENLYCACGLSGQSVKHAILDCPLYTDERELMWARIKGLRRTTDLQKLLNEKAAAVAVAQFVHDTGMLAQFRDTDPQAMGTYEEEQAPADAELTERNTGLGERANAQADDASTRSACSPIFTNNETDKNFGSTRLNGPTREALQDENGDLNVRVDRESHVESRRMRAVDLWN
;
A
#
# COMPACT_ATOMS: atom_id res chain seq x y z
N MET A 1 34.74 -2.72 -31.40
CA MET A 1 34.03 -2.14 -30.23
C MET A 1 32.56 -1.81 -30.55
N LEU A 2 31.69 -2.80 -30.84
CA LEU A 2 30.29 -2.56 -31.26
C LEU A 2 29.23 -3.01 -30.24
N GLY A 3 29.61 -3.78 -29.22
CA GLY A 3 28.65 -4.37 -28.27
C GLY A 3 27.99 -3.38 -27.30
N ALA A 4 28.70 -2.31 -26.90
CA ALA A 4 28.16 -1.32 -25.97
C ALA A 4 27.08 -0.44 -26.62
N ALA A 5 27.29 -0.01 -27.87
CA ALA A 5 26.33 0.78 -28.63
C ALA A 5 25.04 -0.02 -28.94
N ALA A 6 25.19 -1.29 -29.34
CA ALA A 6 24.06 -2.19 -29.58
C ALA A 6 23.24 -2.43 -28.30
N LYS A 7 23.89 -2.70 -27.15
CA LYS A 7 23.21 -2.85 -25.84
C LYS A 7 22.43 -1.59 -25.46
N ARG A 8 23.00 -0.40 -25.64
CA ARG A 8 22.30 0.88 -25.38
C ARG A 8 21.08 1.06 -26.28
N ARG A 9 21.17 0.66 -27.55
CA ARG A 9 20.05 0.76 -28.50
C ARG A 9 18.90 -0.16 -28.08
N ILE A 10 19.19 -1.43 -27.77
CA ILE A 10 18.19 -2.40 -27.30
C ILE A 10 17.52 -1.92 -26.01
N ARG A 11 18.28 -1.44 -25.02
CA ARG A 11 17.71 -0.91 -23.77
C ARG A 11 16.79 0.28 -24.02
N ARG A 12 17.15 1.17 -24.94
CA ARG A 12 16.34 2.34 -25.30
C ARG A 12 15.07 1.94 -26.03
N GLU A 13 15.18 1.04 -27.01
CA GLU A 13 14.03 0.50 -27.74
C GLU A 13 13.07 -0.24 -26.80
N ALA A 14 13.60 -1.07 -25.89
CA ALA A 14 12.83 -1.75 -24.85
C ALA A 14 12.15 -0.75 -23.90
N LYS A 15 12.87 0.28 -23.44
CA LYS A 15 12.30 1.36 -22.60
C LYS A 15 11.19 2.11 -23.34
N ASN A 16 11.42 2.52 -24.58
CA ASN A 16 10.42 3.23 -25.38
C ASN A 16 9.18 2.36 -25.66
N ALA A 17 9.38 1.07 -25.92
CA ALA A 17 8.29 0.11 -26.12
C ALA A 17 7.49 -0.10 -24.81
N TRP A 18 8.19 -0.19 -23.68
CA TRP A 18 7.58 -0.26 -22.36
C TRP A 18 6.80 1.01 -22.03
N GLU A 19 7.35 2.21 -22.21
CA GLU A 19 6.67 3.50 -21.97
C GLU A 19 5.40 3.63 -22.83
N LYS A 20 5.49 3.34 -24.14
CA LYS A 20 4.31 3.32 -25.03
C LYS A 20 3.24 2.32 -24.59
N SER A 21 3.64 1.17 -24.06
CA SER A 21 2.71 0.16 -23.55
C SER A 21 2.11 0.59 -22.21
N TRP A 22 2.91 1.24 -21.36
CA TRP A 22 2.51 1.78 -20.06
C TRP A 22 1.50 2.90 -20.19
N ASP A 23 1.72 3.85 -21.12
CA ASP A 23 0.81 4.97 -21.37
C ASP A 23 -0.56 4.52 -21.88
N LYS A 24 -0.58 3.44 -22.69
CA LYS A 24 -1.81 2.80 -23.16
C LYS A 24 -2.54 2.05 -22.05
N HIS A 25 -1.81 1.56 -21.04
CA HIS A 25 -2.39 0.73 -19.99
C HIS A 25 -3.05 1.59 -18.91
N LYS A 26 -4.40 1.51 -18.80
CA LYS A 26 -5.16 2.27 -17.80
C LYS A 26 -4.76 1.99 -16.35
N SER A 27 -4.20 0.81 -16.07
CA SER A 27 -3.94 0.35 -14.71
C SER A 27 -2.54 0.67 -14.15
N GLY A 28 -1.66 1.33 -14.92
CA GLY A 28 -0.32 1.71 -14.46
C GLY A 28 -0.19 3.16 -14.01
N LYS A 29 -1.24 3.98 -14.18
CA LYS A 29 -1.15 5.41 -13.87
C LYS A 29 -1.00 5.62 -12.36
N PRO A 30 -0.04 6.44 -11.89
CA PRO A 30 0.09 6.76 -10.48
C PRO A 30 -1.24 7.29 -9.93
N THR A 31 -1.74 6.65 -8.87
CA THR A 31 -2.84 7.24 -8.10
C THR A 31 -2.33 8.52 -7.44
N LYS A 32 -3.10 9.61 -7.51
CA LYS A 32 -2.76 10.86 -6.81
C LYS A 32 -2.42 10.53 -5.35
N LYS A 33 -1.28 11.02 -4.87
CA LYS A 33 -0.82 10.79 -3.50
C LYS A 33 -1.87 11.33 -2.52
N LEU A 34 -2.36 10.47 -1.64
CA LEU A 34 -3.31 10.84 -0.58
C LEU A 34 -2.53 11.28 0.67
N SER A 35 -1.78 12.39 0.57
CA SER A 35 -0.79 12.80 1.59
C SER A 35 -1.40 13.16 2.95
N TYR A 36 -2.70 13.47 3.01
CA TYR A 36 -3.41 13.84 4.24
C TYR A 36 -3.85 12.63 5.07
N LEU A 37 -3.73 11.41 4.53
CA LEU A 37 -4.21 10.18 5.14
C LEU A 37 -3.07 9.41 5.80
N ARG A 38 -3.37 8.78 6.93
CA ARG A 38 -2.46 7.81 7.53
C ARG A 38 -2.27 6.58 6.63
N LYS A 39 -1.24 5.78 6.92
CA LYS A 39 -0.78 4.71 6.05
C LYS A 39 -1.84 3.63 5.81
N ALA A 40 -2.56 3.20 6.85
CA ALA A 40 -3.57 2.16 6.71
C ALA A 40 -4.79 2.69 5.93
N THR A 41 -5.29 3.87 6.28
CA THR A 41 -6.38 4.57 5.55
C THR A 41 -6.07 4.71 4.06
N SER A 42 -4.84 5.16 3.75
CA SER A 42 -4.35 5.29 2.37
C SER A 42 -4.35 3.94 1.64
N SER A 43 -3.81 2.90 2.28
CA SER A 43 -3.72 1.55 1.71
C SER A 43 -5.10 0.97 1.39
N ILE A 44 -6.03 1.07 2.34
CA ILE A 44 -7.42 0.63 2.17
C ILE A 44 -8.05 1.35 0.97
N LEU A 45 -7.96 2.67 0.95
CA LEU A 45 -8.60 3.46 -0.11
C LEU A 45 -7.99 3.23 -1.49
N ILE A 46 -6.69 2.98 -1.58
CA ILE A 46 -6.06 2.60 -2.85
C ILE A 46 -6.62 1.27 -3.35
N GLN A 47 -6.74 0.26 -2.48
CA GLN A 47 -7.30 -1.05 -2.85
C GLN A 47 -8.76 -0.95 -3.30
N ILE A 48 -9.56 -0.14 -2.59
CA ILE A 48 -10.97 0.11 -2.91
C ILE A 48 -11.09 0.87 -4.24
N ARG A 49 -10.40 2.01 -4.41
CA ARG A 49 -10.50 2.85 -5.62
C ARG A 49 -10.00 2.14 -6.88
N THR A 50 -9.04 1.23 -6.74
CA THR A 50 -8.54 0.43 -7.86
C THR A 50 -9.33 -0.87 -8.07
N GLU A 51 -10.26 -1.19 -7.17
CA GLU A 51 -10.97 -2.48 -7.11
C GLU A 51 -10.02 -3.69 -7.18
N ARG A 52 -8.80 -3.50 -6.67
CA ARG A 52 -7.76 -4.53 -6.49
C ARG A 52 -7.68 -4.86 -5.01
N VAL A 53 -8.74 -5.48 -4.53
CA VAL A 53 -8.96 -5.75 -3.11
C VAL A 53 -9.26 -7.23 -2.92
N GLY A 54 -8.89 -7.83 -1.78
CA GLY A 54 -9.09 -9.26 -1.49
C GLY A 54 -10.55 -9.71 -1.30
N LEU A 55 -11.50 -9.14 -2.04
CA LEU A 55 -12.91 -9.57 -2.08
C LEU A 55 -13.12 -10.61 -3.18
N GLY A 56 -14.11 -11.49 -3.00
CA GLY A 56 -14.41 -12.63 -3.86
C GLY A 56 -14.48 -12.29 -5.35
N HIS A 57 -15.12 -11.17 -5.73
CA HIS A 57 -15.21 -10.76 -7.14
C HIS A 57 -13.83 -10.49 -7.77
N TYR A 58 -12.92 -9.83 -7.05
CA TYR A 58 -11.56 -9.59 -7.54
C TYR A 58 -10.75 -10.88 -7.56
N LEU A 59 -10.81 -11.68 -6.50
CA LEU A 59 -10.07 -12.93 -6.39
C LEU A 59 -10.46 -13.93 -7.48
N TRP A 60 -11.76 -14.03 -7.80
CA TRP A 60 -12.25 -14.82 -8.91
C TRP A 60 -11.71 -14.32 -10.26
N ARG A 61 -11.75 -13.01 -10.50
CA ARG A 61 -11.23 -12.39 -11.75
C ARG A 61 -9.75 -12.70 -12.00
N ILE A 62 -8.96 -12.95 -10.96
CA ILE A 62 -7.54 -13.31 -11.08
C ILE A 62 -7.26 -14.81 -10.88
N ASN A 63 -8.29 -15.66 -10.94
CA ASN A 63 -8.23 -17.11 -10.75
C ASN A 63 -7.58 -17.52 -9.40
N LYS A 64 -7.91 -16.80 -8.32
CA LYS A 64 -7.46 -17.09 -6.94
C LYS A 64 -8.60 -17.57 -6.03
N CYS A 65 -9.84 -17.52 -6.49
CA CYS A 65 -11.00 -18.05 -5.78
C CYS A 65 -11.98 -18.63 -6.80
N GLU A 66 -12.62 -19.75 -6.47
CA GLU A 66 -13.64 -20.38 -7.32
C GLU A 66 -14.99 -19.66 -7.19
N ASN A 67 -15.29 -19.11 -6.02
CA ASN A 67 -16.55 -18.47 -5.71
C ASN A 67 -16.42 -16.94 -5.69
N LEU A 68 -17.19 -16.25 -6.54
CA LEU A 68 -17.26 -14.79 -6.58
C LEU A 68 -18.37 -14.20 -5.69
N TYR A 69 -19.30 -15.02 -5.21
CA TYR A 69 -20.51 -14.58 -4.53
C TYR A 69 -20.24 -14.16 -3.08
N CYS A 70 -20.96 -13.13 -2.65
CA CYS A 70 -20.97 -12.76 -1.24
C CYS A 70 -21.79 -13.78 -0.43
N ALA A 71 -21.40 -14.00 0.83
CA ALA A 71 -22.15 -14.85 1.76
C ALA A 71 -23.60 -14.40 2.00
N CYS A 72 -23.93 -13.14 1.67
CA CYS A 72 -25.31 -12.65 1.73
C CYS A 72 -26.23 -13.22 0.62
N GLY A 73 -25.66 -13.84 -0.43
CA GLY A 73 -26.40 -14.46 -1.53
C GLY A 73 -26.98 -13.51 -2.59
N LEU A 74 -26.88 -12.18 -2.41
CA LEU A 74 -27.54 -11.23 -3.32
C LEU A 74 -26.75 -10.89 -4.58
N SER A 75 -25.41 -10.88 -4.50
CA SER A 75 -24.56 -10.54 -5.64
C SER A 75 -23.12 -11.03 -5.45
N GLY A 76 -22.29 -10.81 -6.47
CA GLY A 76 -20.84 -10.96 -6.33
C GLY A 76 -20.27 -10.06 -5.24
N GLN A 77 -19.29 -10.55 -4.47
CA GLN A 77 -18.60 -9.79 -3.43
C GLN A 77 -17.68 -8.73 -4.07
N SER A 78 -18.31 -7.69 -4.62
CA SER A 78 -17.66 -6.50 -5.20
C SER A 78 -17.52 -5.41 -4.14
N VAL A 79 -16.66 -4.42 -4.42
CA VAL A 79 -16.48 -3.24 -3.57
C VAL A 79 -17.81 -2.48 -3.39
N LYS A 80 -18.51 -2.24 -4.50
CA LYS A 80 -19.81 -1.55 -4.50
C LYS A 80 -20.80 -2.28 -3.61
N HIS A 81 -20.93 -3.59 -3.81
CA HIS A 81 -21.83 -4.41 -2.99
C HIS A 81 -21.47 -4.34 -1.51
N ALA A 82 -20.21 -4.57 -1.14
CA ALA A 82 -19.78 -4.54 0.25
C ALA A 82 -20.08 -3.19 0.94
N ILE A 83 -19.76 -2.07 0.27
CA ILE A 83 -19.83 -0.70 0.83
C ILE A 83 -21.20 -0.03 0.72
N LEU A 84 -22.07 -0.46 -0.20
CA LEU A 84 -23.37 0.18 -0.41
C LEU A 84 -24.58 -0.74 -0.18
N ASP A 85 -24.46 -2.03 -0.49
CA ASP A 85 -25.66 -2.88 -0.70
C ASP A 85 -25.74 -4.10 0.24
N CYS A 86 -24.62 -4.59 0.77
CA CYS A 86 -24.54 -5.85 1.51
C CYS A 86 -25.32 -5.81 2.85
N PRO A 87 -26.34 -6.64 3.06
CA PRO A 87 -27.12 -6.62 4.30
C PRO A 87 -26.33 -7.08 5.52
N LEU A 88 -25.25 -7.85 5.32
CA LEU A 88 -24.37 -8.32 6.40
C LEU A 88 -23.62 -7.17 7.11
N TYR A 89 -23.52 -6.01 6.48
CA TYR A 89 -22.80 -4.86 7.02
C TYR A 89 -23.72 -3.67 7.28
N THR A 90 -25.00 -3.92 7.58
CA THR A 90 -26.00 -2.85 7.73
C THR A 90 -25.64 -1.93 8.89
N ASP A 91 -25.29 -2.49 10.05
CA ASP A 91 -24.99 -1.73 11.26
C ASP A 91 -23.71 -0.89 11.10
N GLU A 92 -22.64 -1.49 10.57
CA GLU A 92 -21.40 -0.77 10.28
C GLU A 92 -21.60 0.29 9.20
N ARG A 93 -22.48 0.05 8.22
CA ARG A 93 -22.81 1.03 7.18
C ARG A 93 -23.58 2.23 7.76
N GLU A 94 -24.50 1.99 8.69
CA GLU A 94 -25.20 3.07 9.40
C GLU A 94 -24.23 3.90 10.24
N LEU A 95 -23.30 3.26 10.97
CA LEU A 95 -22.22 3.94 11.70
C LEU A 95 -21.30 4.73 10.76
N MET A 96 -20.95 4.16 9.61
CA MET A 96 -20.17 4.84 8.57
C MET A 96 -20.89 6.11 8.12
N TRP A 97 -22.18 6.04 7.78
CA TRP A 97 -22.95 7.21 7.36
C TRP A 97 -23.10 8.26 8.45
N ALA A 98 -23.21 7.86 9.72
CA ALA A 98 -23.28 8.79 10.84
C ALA A 98 -21.99 9.61 11.03
N ARG A 99 -20.82 9.06 10.66
CA ARG A 99 -19.53 9.77 10.70
C ARG A 99 -19.36 10.80 9.58
N ILE A 100 -20.09 10.66 8.48
CA ILE A 100 -19.93 11.50 7.29
C ILE A 100 -20.70 12.81 7.48
N LYS A 101 -19.97 13.91 7.66
CA LYS A 101 -20.54 15.26 7.72
C LYS A 101 -20.60 15.90 6.32
N GLY A 102 -21.70 16.58 6.01
CA GLY A 102 -21.83 17.40 4.81
C GLY A 102 -22.14 16.66 3.49
N LEU A 103 -22.17 15.32 3.49
CA LEU A 103 -22.53 14.52 2.32
C LEU A 103 -23.83 13.74 2.57
N ARG A 104 -24.80 13.88 1.67
CA ARG A 104 -26.03 13.07 1.69
C ARG A 104 -25.73 11.63 1.27
N ARG A 105 -26.52 10.69 1.79
CA ARG A 105 -26.47 9.27 1.35
C ARG A 105 -26.50 9.19 -0.18
N THR A 106 -25.59 8.40 -0.73
CA THR A 106 -25.44 8.24 -2.17
C THR A 106 -25.19 6.77 -2.52
N THR A 107 -25.70 6.37 -3.68
CA THR A 107 -25.46 5.05 -4.28
C THR A 107 -24.30 5.06 -5.29
N ASP A 108 -23.69 6.22 -5.52
CA ASP A 108 -22.52 6.38 -6.37
C ASP A 108 -21.25 6.20 -5.52
N LEU A 109 -20.61 5.05 -5.70
CA LEU A 109 -19.37 4.69 -5.03
C LEU A 109 -18.25 5.70 -5.33
N GLN A 110 -18.13 6.20 -6.56
CA GLN A 110 -17.04 7.11 -6.91
C GLN A 110 -17.25 8.47 -6.27
N LYS A 111 -18.49 8.98 -6.26
CA LYS A 111 -18.83 10.20 -5.53
C LYS A 111 -18.51 10.07 -4.04
N LEU A 112 -18.86 8.93 -3.44
CA LEU A 112 -18.56 8.64 -2.05
C LEU A 112 -17.04 8.63 -1.77
N LEU A 113 -16.26 7.96 -2.63
CA LEU A 113 -14.82 7.83 -2.45
C LEU A 113 -14.04 9.10 -2.80
N ASN A 114 -14.62 10.05 -3.55
CA ASN A 114 -13.95 11.30 -3.89
C ASN A 114 -14.07 12.36 -2.79
N GLU A 115 -15.08 12.25 -1.93
CA GLU A 115 -15.28 13.15 -0.80
C GLU A 115 -14.32 12.80 0.36
N LYS A 116 -13.64 13.80 0.95
CA LYS A 116 -12.54 13.57 1.92
C LYS A 116 -13.05 12.87 3.19
N ALA A 117 -14.09 13.44 3.80
CA ALA A 117 -14.67 12.91 5.04
C ALA A 117 -15.28 11.52 4.82
N ALA A 118 -15.94 11.32 3.68
CA ALA A 118 -16.52 10.03 3.33
C ALA A 118 -15.46 8.96 3.06
N ALA A 119 -14.37 9.29 2.39
CA ALA A 119 -13.28 8.35 2.15
C ALA A 119 -12.67 7.83 3.46
N VAL A 120 -12.49 8.70 4.47
CA VAL A 120 -12.02 8.30 5.80
C VAL A 120 -13.03 7.38 6.47
N ALA A 121 -14.32 7.74 6.45
CA ALA A 121 -15.38 6.91 7.02
C ALA A 121 -15.46 5.52 6.35
N VAL A 122 -15.31 5.45 5.02
CA VAL A 122 -15.27 4.18 4.27
C VAL A 122 -14.07 3.33 4.66
N ALA A 123 -12.90 3.94 4.86
CA ALA A 123 -11.73 3.19 5.33
C ALA A 123 -11.98 2.61 6.73
N GLN A 124 -12.59 3.39 7.62
CA GLN A 124 -12.98 2.92 8.95
C GLN A 124 -14.03 1.81 8.88
N PHE A 125 -15.02 1.90 7.98
CA PHE A 125 -15.99 0.83 7.73
C PHE A 125 -15.31 -0.49 7.32
N VAL A 126 -14.31 -0.44 6.44
CA VAL A 126 -13.57 -1.64 6.02
C VAL A 126 -12.75 -2.24 7.16
N HIS A 127 -12.23 -1.40 8.05
CA HIS A 127 -11.57 -1.83 9.27
C HIS A 127 -12.57 -2.49 10.23
N ASP A 128 -13.65 -1.80 10.56
CA ASP A 128 -14.68 -2.22 11.53
C ASP A 128 -15.35 -3.54 11.13
N THR A 129 -15.66 -3.71 9.83
CA THR A 129 -16.26 -4.95 9.31
C THR A 129 -15.31 -6.14 9.26
N GLY A 130 -13.98 -5.91 9.36
CA GLY A 130 -12.97 -6.97 9.27
C GLY A 130 -12.99 -7.75 7.96
N MET A 131 -13.61 -7.22 6.90
CA MET A 131 -13.75 -7.91 5.60
C MET A 131 -12.41 -8.11 4.90
N LEU A 132 -11.40 -7.32 5.26
CA LEU A 132 -10.02 -7.47 4.84
C LEU A 132 -9.17 -7.88 6.05
N ALA A 133 -8.83 -9.16 6.13
CA ALA A 133 -8.11 -9.73 7.27
C ALA A 133 -6.80 -8.99 7.60
N GLN A 134 -6.10 -8.47 6.58
CA GLN A 134 -4.83 -7.74 6.71
C GLN A 134 -4.92 -6.42 7.50
N PHE A 135 -6.12 -5.91 7.78
CA PHE A 135 -6.30 -4.66 8.52
C PHE A 135 -6.89 -4.85 9.92
N ARG A 136 -7.22 -6.09 10.34
CA ARG A 136 -7.88 -6.35 11.63
C ARG A 136 -7.07 -5.90 12.85
N ASP A 137 -5.76 -6.12 12.80
CA ASP A 137 -4.83 -5.80 13.90
C ASP A 137 -4.13 -4.45 13.70
N THR A 138 -4.73 -3.57 12.89
CA THR A 138 -4.15 -2.24 12.66
C THR A 138 -4.35 -1.38 13.89
N ASP A 139 -3.28 -0.75 14.38
CA ASP A 139 -3.38 0.27 15.42
C ASP A 139 -4.39 1.36 15.01
N PRO A 140 -5.38 1.70 15.84
CA PRO A 140 -6.27 2.84 15.60
C PRO A 140 -5.53 4.13 15.24
N GLN A 141 -4.33 4.34 15.78
CA GLN A 141 -3.47 5.49 15.45
C GLN A 141 -2.88 5.45 14.03
N ALA A 142 -2.93 4.31 13.33
CA ALA A 142 -2.54 4.20 11.92
C ALA A 142 -3.71 4.46 10.94
N MET A 143 -4.92 4.68 11.47
CA MET A 143 -6.16 5.01 10.75
C MET A 143 -6.46 6.52 10.80
N GLY A 144 -7.44 6.99 10.03
CA GLY A 144 -7.81 8.41 9.98
C GLY A 144 -6.86 9.30 9.17
N THR A 145 -6.79 10.57 9.57
CA THR A 145 -5.98 11.63 8.93
C THR A 145 -4.86 12.13 9.84
N TYR A 146 -3.91 12.91 9.28
CA TYR A 146 -2.92 13.62 10.11
C TYR A 146 -3.48 14.91 10.73
N GLU A 147 -4.64 15.40 10.27
CA GLU A 147 -5.21 16.69 10.69
C GLU A 147 -6.09 16.57 11.95
N GLU A 148 -6.61 15.37 12.27
CA GLU A 148 -7.49 15.15 13.44
C GLU A 148 -6.77 15.21 14.79
N GLU A 149 -5.44 15.10 14.81
CA GLU A 149 -4.63 15.08 16.05
C GLU A 149 -4.21 16.49 16.52
N GLN A 150 -4.64 17.54 15.80
CA GLN A 150 -4.25 18.94 16.02
C GLN A 150 -5.40 19.83 16.54
N ALA A 151 -6.48 19.24 17.06
CA ALA A 151 -7.51 20.00 17.79
C ALA A 151 -6.97 20.40 19.19
N PRO A 152 -7.09 21.69 19.60
CA PRO A 152 -6.38 22.24 20.75
C PRO A 152 -6.91 21.67 22.07
N ALA A 153 -6.00 21.27 22.95
CA ALA A 153 -6.24 20.84 24.33
C ALA A 153 -6.35 22.04 25.30
N ASP A 154 -6.53 23.24 24.77
CA ASP A 154 -6.37 24.52 25.45
C ASP A 154 -7.64 25.37 25.28
N ALA A 155 -8.76 24.82 25.76
CA ALA A 155 -10.00 25.56 25.98
C ALA A 155 -10.70 25.08 27.26
N GLU A 156 -9.97 24.88 28.35
CA GLU A 156 -10.54 24.94 29.70
C GLU A 156 -9.58 25.70 30.63
N LEU A 157 -10.17 26.57 31.46
CA LEU A 157 -9.55 27.44 32.49
C LEU A 157 -9.02 28.79 32.02
N THR A 158 -9.91 29.75 31.78
CA THR A 158 -9.72 31.11 32.33
C THR A 158 -11.08 31.77 32.55
N GLU A 159 -11.69 31.50 33.71
CA GLU A 159 -12.47 32.55 34.37
C GLU A 159 -11.99 32.66 35.82
N ARG A 160 -11.79 33.92 36.22
CA ARG A 160 -11.61 34.42 37.59
C ARG A 160 -10.18 34.39 38.15
N ASN A 161 -9.47 35.50 37.98
CA ASN A 161 -9.21 36.44 39.09
C ASN A 161 -8.44 37.68 38.61
N THR A 162 -9.08 38.83 38.78
CA THR A 162 -8.50 40.17 38.69
C THR A 162 -7.83 40.50 40.03
N GLY A 163 -6.61 41.04 40.03
CA GLY A 163 -6.07 41.75 41.22
C GLY A 163 -4.55 41.83 41.36
N LEU A 164 -3.96 42.84 40.70
CA LEU A 164 -2.89 43.77 41.14
C LEU A 164 -1.73 43.28 42.05
N GLY A 165 -0.49 43.58 41.63
CA GLY A 165 0.69 43.62 42.50
C GLY A 165 1.99 43.98 41.77
N GLU A 166 2.70 45.00 42.25
CA GLU A 166 3.74 45.78 41.56
C GLU A 166 5.16 45.17 41.44
N ARG A 167 5.84 45.55 40.34
CA ARG A 167 7.23 46.03 40.15
C ARG A 167 8.35 45.61 41.15
N ALA A 168 9.50 45.15 40.63
CA ALA A 168 10.80 45.87 40.69
C ALA A 168 11.98 45.11 40.02
N ASN A 169 12.98 45.91 39.63
CA ASN A 169 14.25 45.69 38.92
C ASN A 169 15.20 44.59 39.46
N ALA A 170 16.04 44.00 38.60
CA ALA A 170 17.48 44.32 38.47
C ALA A 170 18.29 43.29 37.63
N GLN A 171 19.19 43.85 36.83
CA GLN A 171 20.36 43.33 36.09
C GLN A 171 21.43 42.74 37.05
N ALA A 172 22.43 41.89 36.74
CA ALA A 172 22.99 41.12 35.62
C ALA A 172 23.76 39.93 36.23
N ASP A 173 24.12 38.91 35.44
CA ASP A 173 25.54 38.50 35.27
C ASP A 173 25.71 37.33 34.29
N ASP A 174 26.88 37.38 33.65
CA ASP A 174 27.44 36.65 32.53
C ASP A 174 27.92 35.22 32.88
N ALA A 175 27.78 34.27 31.94
CA ALA A 175 28.73 33.16 31.73
C ALA A 175 28.31 32.23 30.58
N SER A 176 28.92 32.48 29.42
CA SER A 176 29.49 31.50 28.47
C SER A 176 29.30 29.99 28.74
N THR A 177 28.70 29.27 27.77
CA THR A 177 29.27 28.00 27.27
C THR A 177 28.81 27.72 25.82
N ARG A 178 29.80 27.44 24.98
CA ARG A 178 29.68 27.06 23.56
C ARG A 178 29.28 25.58 23.46
N SER A 179 28.37 25.23 22.56
CA SER A 179 28.32 23.89 21.98
C SER A 179 27.81 23.94 20.54
N ALA A 180 28.67 23.54 19.62
CA ALA A 180 28.43 23.50 18.19
C ALA A 180 27.96 22.11 17.77
N CYS A 181 26.98 22.03 16.86
CA CYS A 181 26.73 20.84 16.06
C CYS A 181 26.77 21.21 14.59
N SER A 182 27.77 20.69 13.89
CA SER A 182 27.91 20.77 12.43
C SER A 182 27.08 19.68 11.74
N PRO A 183 26.62 19.92 10.49
CA PRO A 183 25.84 18.96 9.71
C PRO A 183 26.76 17.96 8.98
N ILE A 184 26.41 16.68 9.01
CA ILE A 184 27.10 15.64 8.23
C ILE A 184 26.46 15.52 6.86
N PHE A 185 27.21 15.95 5.84
CA PHE A 185 27.01 15.68 4.43
C PHE A 185 27.77 14.39 4.09
N THR A 186 27.14 13.43 3.41
CA THR A 186 27.89 12.38 2.71
C THR A 186 27.29 12.15 1.32
N ASN A 187 28.12 12.41 0.31
CA ASN A 187 27.93 12.02 -1.07
C ASN A 187 28.34 10.56 -1.24
N ASN A 188 27.67 9.83 -2.13
CA ASN A 188 28.28 8.66 -2.78
C ASN A 188 27.74 8.46 -4.20
N GLU A 189 28.44 9.10 -5.13
CA GLU A 189 28.44 8.78 -6.54
C GLU A 189 29.54 7.72 -6.77
N THR A 190 29.22 6.59 -7.41
CA THR A 190 30.25 5.66 -7.93
C THR A 190 29.74 4.98 -9.19
N ASP A 191 30.25 5.47 -10.31
CA ASP A 191 30.37 4.75 -11.59
C ASP A 191 31.42 3.63 -11.46
N LYS A 192 31.09 2.40 -11.85
CA LYS A 192 32.04 1.47 -12.51
C LYS A 192 31.36 0.52 -13.51
N ASN A 193 31.61 0.87 -14.77
CA ASN A 193 31.79 0.08 -15.98
C ASN A 193 31.90 -1.47 -15.83
N PHE A 194 31.01 -2.22 -16.50
CA PHE A 194 31.12 -3.69 -16.67
C PHE A 194 31.63 -4.05 -18.07
N GLY A 195 32.75 -4.78 -18.09
CA GLY A 195 33.29 -5.46 -19.27
C GLY A 195 32.40 -6.63 -19.70
N SER A 196 32.22 -6.76 -21.01
CA SER A 196 31.69 -7.97 -21.67
C SER A 196 32.66 -9.14 -21.54
N THR A 197 32.16 -10.38 -21.49
CA THR A 197 32.62 -11.49 -22.36
C THR A 197 31.60 -12.63 -22.44
N ARG A 198 31.11 -12.80 -23.68
CA ARG A 198 30.73 -14.00 -24.48
C ARG A 198 30.06 -15.23 -23.85
N LEU A 199 28.90 -15.52 -24.47
CA LEU A 199 28.17 -16.78 -24.53
C LEU A 199 28.95 -17.84 -25.33
N ASN A 200 28.96 -19.07 -24.82
CA ASN A 200 29.12 -20.30 -25.60
C ASN A 200 27.82 -21.10 -25.46
N GLY A 201 27.30 -21.63 -26.58
CA GLY A 201 26.18 -22.58 -26.59
C GLY A 201 26.57 -23.95 -26.02
N PRO A 202 25.63 -24.92 -25.95
CA PRO A 202 25.39 -25.72 -27.15
C PRO A 202 23.94 -26.17 -27.41
N THR A 203 23.85 -26.81 -28.57
CA THR A 203 22.78 -27.40 -29.38
C THR A 203 22.04 -28.61 -28.80
N ARG A 204 20.88 -28.92 -29.42
CA ARG A 204 20.07 -30.17 -29.54
C ARG A 204 18.91 -30.32 -28.56
N GLU A 205 17.66 -30.25 -29.03
CA GLU A 205 16.87 -31.27 -29.76
C GLU A 205 16.45 -32.46 -28.88
N ALA A 206 15.14 -32.59 -28.62
CA ALA A 206 14.48 -33.86 -28.28
C ALA A 206 12.98 -33.77 -28.59
N LEU A 207 12.52 -34.64 -29.50
CA LEU A 207 11.14 -35.08 -29.69
C LEU A 207 10.95 -36.40 -28.91
N GLN A 208 9.75 -36.56 -28.30
CA GLN A 208 8.93 -37.79 -28.18
C GLN A 208 9.51 -39.02 -27.44
N ASP A 209 8.79 -39.91 -26.75
CA ASP A 209 7.42 -40.12 -26.24
C ASP A 209 7.51 -41.33 -25.25
N GLU A 210 6.38 -41.68 -24.59
CA GLU A 210 6.01 -42.99 -23.99
C GLU A 210 6.34 -43.33 -22.52
N ASN A 211 5.27 -43.25 -21.70
CA ASN A 211 4.68 -44.26 -20.80
C ASN A 211 5.51 -45.39 -20.17
N GLY A 212 5.36 -45.57 -18.84
CA GLY A 212 5.70 -46.80 -18.11
C GLY A 212 5.53 -46.69 -16.59
N ASP A 213 4.40 -47.19 -16.07
CA ASP A 213 4.11 -47.39 -14.64
C ASP A 213 5.02 -48.45 -14.01
N LEU A 214 5.67 -48.16 -12.87
CA LEU A 214 6.03 -49.16 -11.84
C LEU A 214 6.11 -48.51 -10.45
N ASN A 215 5.37 -49.10 -9.50
CA ASN A 215 5.28 -48.76 -8.08
C ASN A 215 6.11 -49.76 -7.25
N VAL A 216 7.12 -49.33 -6.49
CA VAL A 216 7.74 -50.08 -5.38
C VAL A 216 8.14 -49.11 -4.26
N ARG A 217 7.85 -49.49 -3.01
CA ARG A 217 7.99 -48.73 -1.76
C ARG A 217 9.33 -49.00 -1.04
N VAL A 218 9.65 -48.06 -0.14
CA VAL A 218 10.20 -48.18 1.23
C VAL A 218 11.56 -47.48 1.50
N ASP A 219 11.44 -46.43 2.32
CA ASP A 219 12.31 -45.81 3.34
C ASP A 219 13.76 -45.35 3.07
N ARG A 220 13.99 -44.04 3.20
CA ARG A 220 14.71 -43.46 4.35
C ARG A 220 14.67 -41.91 4.36
N GLU A 221 14.55 -41.38 5.57
CA GLU A 221 14.57 -39.95 5.91
C GLU A 221 15.84 -39.23 5.41
N SER A 222 15.64 -38.07 4.79
CA SER A 222 16.57 -36.95 4.92
C SER A 222 15.80 -35.63 4.82
N HIS A 223 15.74 -34.94 5.95
CA HIS A 223 15.31 -33.56 6.10
C HIS A 223 16.09 -32.66 5.14
N VAL A 224 15.47 -32.25 4.03
CA VAL A 224 16.00 -31.19 3.15
C VAL A 224 15.18 -29.94 3.44
N GLU A 225 15.81 -29.07 4.21
CA GLU A 225 15.40 -27.71 4.50
C GLU A 225 15.15 -26.97 3.18
N SER A 226 13.87 -26.86 2.79
CA SER A 226 13.44 -26.16 1.58
C SER A 226 13.66 -24.66 1.76
N ARG A 227 14.91 -24.24 1.61
CA ARG A 227 15.31 -22.84 1.62
C ARG A 227 14.71 -22.18 0.38
N ARG A 228 13.59 -21.49 0.61
CA ARG A 228 12.89 -20.62 -0.33
C ARG A 228 13.90 -19.66 -0.96
N MET A 229 14.38 -19.97 -2.17
CA MET A 229 15.29 -19.10 -2.91
C MET A 229 14.68 -17.72 -3.02
N ARG A 230 15.38 -16.70 -2.50
CA ARG A 230 14.95 -15.31 -2.66
C ARG A 230 15.37 -14.87 -4.05
N ALA A 231 14.62 -13.95 -4.64
CA ALA A 231 14.90 -13.38 -5.95
C ALA A 231 16.28 -12.67 -6.08
N VAL A 232 17.06 -12.61 -4.99
CA VAL A 232 18.41 -12.03 -4.91
C VAL A 232 19.49 -13.02 -5.39
N ASP A 233 19.22 -14.33 -5.41
CA ASP A 233 20.24 -15.35 -5.71
C ASP A 233 20.37 -15.66 -7.22
N LEU A 234 19.58 -15.00 -8.08
CA LEU A 234 19.60 -15.19 -9.54
C LEU A 234 20.53 -14.22 -10.28
N TRP A 235 21.36 -13.46 -9.54
CA TRP A 235 22.23 -12.41 -10.06
C TRP A 235 23.66 -12.54 -9.52
N ASN A 236 24.22 -13.75 -9.59
CA ASN A 236 25.66 -13.99 -9.57
C ASN A 236 26.10 -14.57 -10.91
#